data_AF-A0A060YTV1-F1
#
_entry.id   AF-A0A060YTV1-F1
#
_cell.length_a   1.000
_cell.length_b   1.000
_cell.length_c   1.000
_cell.angle_alpha   90.00
_cell.angle_beta   90.00
_cell.angle_gamma   90.00
#
_symmetry.space_group_name_H-M   'P 1'
#
loop_
_entity.id
_entity.type
_entity.pdbx_description
1 polymer ?
#
loop_
_entity_poly.entity_id
_entity_poly.type
_entity_poly.pdbx_seq_one_letter_code
_entity_poly.pdbx_strand_id
1 'polypeptide(L)'
;MVTCKETRAVIIALHKKGFTGKDIAASKIAPKSTIYRIIKNFKESGSIVVKKASGRPRKSSKRQDCLLKLIQLRDWGTTSTELAQEWQQAGVSASARTVRQRLWRMAWCQEGQQRSPFSPGKTSGTD
;
A
#
# COMPACT_ATOMS: atom_id res chain seq x y z
N MET A 1 -11.20 -17.77 -1.35
CA MET A 1 -11.61 -17.46 -2.73
C MET A 1 -11.59 -15.95 -2.92
N VAL A 2 -10.73 -15.44 -3.81
CA VAL A 2 -10.74 -14.04 -4.21
C VAL A 2 -11.73 -13.93 -5.36
N THR A 3 -12.83 -13.20 -5.19
CA THR A 3 -13.79 -12.98 -6.28
C THR A 3 -13.31 -11.85 -7.17
N CYS A 4 -13.37 -12.05 -8.49
CA CYS A 4 -13.03 -11.01 -9.44
C CYS A 4 -14.05 -9.86 -9.38
N LYS A 5 -13.61 -8.68 -9.83
CA LYS A 5 -14.41 -7.44 -9.80
C LYS A 5 -15.72 -7.59 -10.58
N GLU A 6 -15.68 -8.34 -11.69
CA GLU A 6 -16.82 -8.62 -12.56
C GLU A 6 -17.89 -9.43 -11.83
N THR A 7 -17.54 -10.53 -11.17
CA THR A 7 -18.48 -11.34 -10.37
C THR A 7 -19.16 -10.51 -9.29
N ARG A 8 -18.41 -9.62 -8.62
CA ARG A 8 -18.97 -8.70 -7.62
C ARG A 8 -19.96 -7.73 -8.26
N ALA A 9 -19.64 -7.19 -9.44
CA ALA A 9 -20.53 -6.29 -10.17
C ALA A 9 -21.83 -6.99 -10.60
N VAL A 10 -21.75 -8.23 -11.09
CA VAL A 10 -22.93 -9.04 -11.45
C VAL A 10 -23.83 -9.28 -10.25
N ILE A 11 -23.27 -9.70 -9.10
CA ILE A 11 -24.03 -9.92 -7.86
C ILE A 11 -24.74 -8.62 -7.41
N ILE A 12 -24.05 -7.49 -7.49
CA ILE A 12 -24.62 -6.19 -7.08
C ILE A 12 -25.69 -5.72 -8.08
N ALA A 13 -25.51 -5.96 -9.37
CA ALA A 13 -26.52 -5.66 -10.39
C ALA A 13 -27.80 -6.49 -10.17
N LEU A 14 -27.67 -7.79 -9.86
CA LEU A 14 -28.81 -8.64 -9.52
C LEU A 14 -29.51 -8.17 -8.24
N HIS A 15 -28.75 -7.82 -7.20
CA HIS A 15 -29.33 -7.28 -5.97
C HIS A 15 -30.07 -5.95 -6.21
N LYS A 16 -29.55 -5.06 -7.08
CA LYS A 16 -30.24 -3.81 -7.47
C LYS A 16 -31.53 -4.05 -8.25
N LYS A 17 -31.62 -5.16 -8.99
CA LYS A 17 -32.84 -5.59 -9.69
C LYS A 17 -33.89 -6.21 -8.77
N GLY A 18 -33.62 -6.33 -7.46
CA GLY A 18 -34.55 -6.85 -6.46
C GLY A 18 -34.44 -8.35 -6.18
N PHE A 19 -33.48 -9.06 -6.79
CA PHE A 19 -33.27 -10.48 -6.49
C PHE A 19 -32.76 -10.67 -5.07
N THR A 20 -33.29 -11.67 -4.37
CA THR A 20 -32.84 -11.96 -3.01
C THR A 20 -31.50 -12.68 -3.02
N GLY A 21 -30.76 -12.62 -1.91
CA GLY A 21 -29.49 -13.34 -1.77
C GLY A 21 -29.62 -14.87 -1.96
N LYS A 22 -30.82 -15.43 -1.74
CA LYS A 22 -31.12 -16.85 -1.98
C LYS A 22 -31.19 -17.14 -3.48
N ASP A 23 -31.90 -16.29 -4.24
CA ASP A 23 -32.05 -16.42 -5.70
C ASP A 23 -30.69 -16.27 -6.39
N ILE A 24 -29.89 -15.30 -5.94
CA ILE A 24 -28.52 -15.11 -6.45
C ILE A 24 -27.64 -16.32 -6.11
N ALA A 25 -27.81 -16.95 -4.94
CA ALA A 25 -27.06 -18.18 -4.62
C ALA A 25 -27.46 -19.36 -5.49
N ALA A 26 -28.72 -19.45 -5.91
CA ALA A 26 -29.21 -20.49 -6.83
C ALA A 26 -28.56 -20.41 -8.21
N SER A 27 -28.16 -19.21 -8.65
CA SER A 27 -27.44 -19.01 -9.92
C SER A 27 -26.00 -19.58 -9.94
N LYS A 28 -25.51 -20.14 -8.82
CA LYS A 28 -24.18 -20.79 -8.67
C LYS A 28 -22.98 -19.93 -9.08
N ILE A 29 -23.13 -18.61 -9.14
CA ILE A 29 -22.08 -17.64 -9.45
C ILE A 29 -20.97 -17.63 -8.38
N ALA A 30 -21.33 -17.75 -7.10
CA ALA A 30 -20.40 -17.76 -5.97
C ALA A 30 -21.02 -18.51 -4.78
N PRO A 31 -20.21 -18.96 -3.80
CA PRO A 31 -20.73 -19.58 -2.58
C PRO A 31 -21.68 -18.64 -1.82
N LYS A 32 -22.73 -19.20 -1.22
CA LYS A 32 -23.76 -18.46 -0.45
C LYS A 32 -23.14 -17.44 0.50
N SER A 33 -22.21 -17.86 1.35
CA SER A 33 -21.53 -16.98 2.33
C SER A 33 -20.84 -15.77 1.70
N THR A 34 -20.31 -15.93 0.48
CA THR A 34 -19.62 -14.87 -0.26
C THR A 34 -20.62 -13.84 -0.80
N ILE A 35 -21.76 -14.30 -1.33
CA ILE A 35 -22.85 -13.43 -1.81
C ILE A 35 -23.37 -12.54 -0.68
N TYR A 36 -23.69 -13.15 0.48
CA TYR A 36 -24.16 -12.38 1.64
C TYR A 36 -23.12 -11.37 2.14
N ARG A 37 -21.84 -11.73 2.18
CA ARG A 37 -20.76 -10.79 2.54
C ARG A 37 -20.64 -9.64 1.54
N ILE A 38 -20.76 -9.91 0.24
CA ILE A 38 -20.71 -8.86 -0.79
C ILE A 38 -21.89 -7.90 -0.64
N ILE A 39 -23.11 -8.42 -0.50
CA ILE A 39 -24.32 -7.62 -0.32
C ILE A 39 -24.22 -6.77 0.95
N LYS A 40 -23.79 -7.37 2.08
CA LYS A 40 -23.59 -6.66 3.35
C LYS A 40 -22.60 -5.50 3.18
N ASN A 41 -21.41 -5.78 2.66
CA ASN A 41 -20.38 -4.76 2.44
C ASN A 41 -20.85 -3.67 1.47
N PHE A 42 -21.65 -4.01 0.46
CA PHE A 42 -22.21 -3.04 -0.48
C PHE A 42 -23.25 -2.13 0.20
N LYS A 43 -24.10 -2.66 1.09
CA LYS A 43 -25.03 -1.84 1.88
C LYS A 43 -24.31 -0.89 2.83
N GLU A 44 -23.21 -1.32 3.44
CA GLU A 44 -22.43 -0.52 4.39
C GLU A 44 -21.55 0.54 3.71
N SER A 45 -20.95 0.23 2.56
CA SER A 45 -19.93 1.08 1.93
C SER A 45 -20.35 1.71 0.60
N GLY A 46 -21.43 1.23 -0.03
CA GLY A 46 -21.85 1.64 -1.37
C GLY A 46 -20.90 1.25 -2.50
N SER A 47 -19.76 0.63 -2.19
CA SER A 47 -18.69 0.38 -3.18
C SER A 47 -18.64 -1.07 -3.63
N ILE A 48 -18.46 -1.24 -4.94
CA ILE A 48 -18.18 -2.55 -5.57
C ILE A 48 -16.71 -2.92 -5.32
N VAL A 49 -15.84 -1.93 -5.17
CA VAL A 49 -14.39 -2.10 -5.06
C VAL A 49 -14.03 -2.65 -3.69
N VAL A 50 -13.14 -3.64 -3.67
CA VAL A 50 -12.58 -4.17 -2.42
C VAL A 50 -11.62 -3.14 -1.85
N LYS A 51 -11.86 -2.73 -0.59
CA LYS A 51 -10.93 -1.83 0.11
C LYS A 51 -9.56 -2.48 0.23
N LYS A 52 -8.51 -1.70 -0.04
CA LYS A 52 -7.14 -2.13 0.23
C LYS A 52 -7.01 -2.38 1.73
N ALA A 53 -6.51 -3.56 2.11
CA ALA A 53 -6.23 -3.86 3.50
C ALA A 53 -5.17 -2.88 4.04
N SER A 54 -5.32 -2.43 5.27
CA SER A 54 -4.34 -1.57 5.96
C SER A 54 -2.97 -2.25 6.09
N GLY A 55 -2.95 -3.58 6.12
CA GLY A 55 -1.74 -4.38 6.30
C GLY A 55 -1.25 -4.35 7.74
N ARG A 56 -0.14 -5.03 7.99
CA ARG A 56 0.47 -5.06 9.32
C ARG A 56 1.16 -3.73 9.61
N PRO A 57 0.99 -3.15 10.82
CA PRO A 57 1.76 -1.99 11.24
C PRO A 57 3.26 -2.22 11.13
N ARG A 58 3.99 -1.13 10.88
CA ARG A 58 5.45 -1.15 10.80
C ARG A 58 6.03 -1.38 12.19
N LYS A 59 7.19 -2.03 12.25
CA LYS A 59 8.00 -2.10 13.47
C LYS A 59 8.57 -0.75 13.89
N SER A 60 8.84 0.12 12.93
CA SER A 60 9.42 1.44 13.15
C SER A 60 8.38 2.55 12.93
N SER A 61 8.54 3.62 13.70
CA SER A 61 7.84 4.88 13.54
C SER A 61 8.58 5.82 12.58
N LYS A 62 7.89 6.85 12.07
CA LYS A 62 8.49 7.86 11.20
C LYS A 62 9.68 8.58 11.87
N ARG A 63 9.59 8.86 13.18
CA ARG A 63 10.66 9.52 13.95
C ARG A 63 11.91 8.63 14.03
N GLN A 64 11.72 7.34 14.28
CA GLN A 64 12.82 6.38 14.35
C GLN A 64 13.49 6.18 12.98
N ASP A 65 12.71 6.18 11.90
CA ASP A 65 13.23 6.14 10.54
C ASP A 65 14.08 7.41 10.23
N CYS A 66 13.65 8.60 10.68
CA CYS A 66 14.44 9.83 10.54
C CYS A 66 15.74 9.79 11.34
N LEU A 67 15.73 9.27 12.57
CA LEU A 67 16.95 9.13 13.38
C LEU A 67 17.95 8.17 12.73
N LEU A 68 17.46 7.04 12.22
CA LEU A 68 18.28 6.07 11.48
C LEU A 68 18.98 6.72 10.28
N LYS A 69 18.27 7.60 9.56
CA LYS A 69 18.85 8.35 8.44
C LYS A 69 19.92 9.35 8.90
N LEU A 70 19.71 10.05 10.01
CA LEU A 70 20.68 11.01 10.55
C LEU A 70 21.99 10.32 10.94
N ILE A 71 21.89 9.14 11.56
CA ILE A 71 23.06 8.32 11.92
C ILE A 71 23.85 7.93 10.65
N GLN A 72 23.16 7.44 9.61
CA GLN A 72 23.81 7.10 8.34
C GLN A 72 24.47 8.32 7.66
N LEU A 73 23.85 9.50 7.73
CA LEU A 73 24.41 10.70 7.12
C LEU A 73 25.61 11.24 7.89
N ARG A 74 25.69 10.99 9.21
CA ARG A 74 26.83 11.36 10.03
C ARG A 74 28.03 10.47 9.74
N ASP A 75 27.79 9.16 9.64
CA ASP A 75 28.81 8.15 9.43
C ASP A 75 28.45 7.31 8.19
N TRP A 76 28.92 7.74 7.02
CA TRP A 76 28.55 7.11 5.74
C TRP A 76 29.03 5.67 5.60
N GLY A 77 30.05 5.27 6.37
CA GLY A 77 30.65 3.94 6.37
C GLY A 77 29.93 2.90 7.22
N THR A 78 28.91 3.28 8.00
CA THR A 78 28.29 2.37 8.97
C THR A 78 27.53 1.25 8.29
N THR A 79 27.82 0.02 8.70
CA THR A 79 27.19 -1.17 8.12
C THR A 79 25.74 -1.31 8.60
N SER A 80 24.91 -1.97 7.80
CA SER A 80 23.50 -2.22 8.17
C SER A 80 23.32 -3.05 9.46
N THR A 81 24.36 -3.77 9.88
CA THR A 81 24.41 -4.56 11.12
C THR A 81 24.69 -3.68 12.34
N GLU A 82 25.66 -2.78 12.24
CA GLU A 82 25.96 -1.79 13.29
C GLU A 82 24.77 -0.85 13.49
N LEU A 83 24.20 -0.33 12.39
CA LEU A 83 22.98 0.47 12.43
C LEU A 83 21.80 -0.27 13.08
N ALA A 84 21.70 -1.59 12.94
CA ALA A 84 20.66 -2.36 13.60
C ALA A 84 20.88 -2.47 15.11
N GLN A 85 22.14 -2.58 15.57
CA GLN A 85 22.49 -2.60 16.99
C GLN A 85 22.20 -1.25 17.64
N GLU A 86 22.60 -0.14 17.02
CA GLU A 86 22.30 1.20 17.51
C GLU A 86 20.79 1.47 17.53
N TRP A 87 20.08 1.01 16.51
CA TRP A 87 18.62 1.17 16.46
C TRP A 87 17.89 0.33 17.50
N GLN A 88 18.47 -0.81 17.88
CA GLN A 88 18.00 -1.61 19.01
C GLN A 88 18.22 -0.90 20.34
N GLN A 89 19.35 -0.20 20.53
CA GLN A 89 19.57 0.64 21.71
C GLN A 89 18.54 1.78 21.80
N ALA A 90 18.11 2.32 20.65
CA ALA A 90 17.01 3.29 20.56
C ALA A 90 15.60 2.67 20.72
N GLY A 91 15.50 1.38 21.06
CA GLY A 91 14.25 0.68 21.36
C GLY A 91 13.56 0.02 20.15
N VAL A 92 14.20 -0.07 18.99
CA VAL A 92 13.63 -0.71 17.79
C VAL A 92 14.35 -2.02 17.48
N SER A 93 13.72 -3.15 17.80
CA SER A 93 14.24 -4.46 17.40
C SER A 93 13.91 -4.76 15.92
N ALA A 94 14.89 -4.52 15.05
CA ALA A 94 14.80 -4.76 13.62
C ALA A 94 16.05 -5.48 13.09
N SER A 95 15.87 -6.30 12.03
CA SER A 95 16.99 -6.95 11.37
C SER A 95 17.76 -5.99 10.47
N ALA A 96 19.03 -6.28 10.19
CA ALA A 96 19.85 -5.52 9.24
C ALA A 96 19.19 -5.38 7.86
N ARG A 97 18.46 -6.42 7.40
CA ARG A 97 17.65 -6.35 6.17
C ARG A 97 16.53 -5.31 6.26
N THR A 98 15.86 -5.21 7.40
CA THR A 98 14.80 -4.22 7.64
C THR A 98 15.39 -2.81 7.65
N VAL A 99 16.52 -2.61 8.33
CA VAL A 99 17.28 -1.34 8.34
C VAL A 99 17.63 -0.91 6.92
N ARG A 100 18.25 -1.80 6.14
CA ARG A 100 18.57 -1.55 4.73
C ARG A 100 17.32 -1.16 3.95
N GLN A 101 16.26 -1.96 4.00
CA GLN A 101 15.01 -1.65 3.30
C GLN A 101 14.42 -0.28 3.68
N ARG A 102 14.59 0.18 4.93
CA ARG A 102 14.15 1.50 5.37
C ARG A 102 14.97 2.60 4.71
N LEU A 103 16.29 2.51 4.77
CA LEU A 103 17.19 3.47 4.13
C LEU A 103 16.91 3.59 2.63
N TRP A 104 16.79 2.44 1.95
CA TRP A 104 16.43 2.38 0.54
C TRP A 104 15.09 3.06 0.24
N ARG A 105 14.02 2.74 0.99
CA ARG A 105 12.71 3.40 0.80
C ARG A 105 12.76 4.91 1.05
N MET A 106 13.53 5.36 2.03
CA MET A 106 13.67 6.79 2.35
C MET A 106 14.47 7.54 1.28
N ALA A 107 15.52 6.94 0.73
CA ALA A 107 16.31 7.52 -0.35
C ALA A 107 15.48 7.66 -1.64
N TRP A 108 14.75 6.60 -2.02
CA TRP A 108 13.93 6.58 -3.23
C TRP A 108 12.75 7.56 -3.18
N CYS A 109 12.18 7.80 -2.00
CA CYS A 109 11.14 8.80 -1.83
C CYS A 109 11.63 10.25 -2.05
N GLN A 110 12.94 10.53 -1.93
CA GLN A 110 13.51 11.86 -2.16
C GLN A 110 13.92 12.08 -3.63
N GLU A 111 14.49 11.07 -4.29
CA GLU A 111 14.85 11.18 -5.72
C GLU A 111 13.62 11.37 -6.62
N GLY A 112 12.47 10.79 -6.25
CA GLY A 112 11.21 10.99 -6.96
C GLY A 112 10.58 12.38 -6.81
N GLN A 113 11.03 13.20 -5.84
CA GLN A 113 10.60 14.60 -5.67
C GLN A 113 11.48 15.59 -6.46
N GLN A 114 12.74 15.24 -6.74
CA GLN A 114 13.70 16.13 -7.41
C GLN A 114 13.57 16.12 -8.95
N ARG A 115 12.91 15.12 -9.55
CA ARG A 115 12.64 15.09 -10.99
C ARG A 115 11.33 15.79 -11.33
N SER A 116 11.31 17.13 -11.27
CA SER A 116 10.41 17.91 -12.12
C SER A 116 10.82 17.66 -13.58
N PRO A 117 9.90 17.48 -14.56
CA PRO A 117 10.30 17.34 -15.95
C PRO A 117 10.97 18.64 -16.39
N PHE A 118 12.27 18.57 -16.66
CA PHE A 118 13.01 19.65 -17.29
C PHE A 118 12.41 19.88 -18.69
N SER A 119 11.70 20.99 -18.87
CA SER A 119 11.25 21.44 -20.20
C SER A 119 12.42 22.15 -20.87
N PRO A 120 12.97 21.63 -21.99
CA PRO A 120 14.02 22.35 -22.71
C PRO A 120 13.43 23.67 -23.25
N GLY A 121 14.07 24.78 -22.89
CA GLY A 121 13.72 26.11 -23.35
C GLY A 121 13.82 26.19 -24.87
N LYS A 122 12.78 26.70 -25.52
CA LYS A 122 12.79 26.97 -26.96
C LYS A 122 13.83 28.05 -27.22
N THR A 123 14.87 27.71 -27.99
CA THR A 123 15.74 28.71 -28.61
C THR A 123 14.94 29.40 -29.71
N SER A 124 14.53 30.65 -29.47
CA SER A 124 14.06 31.56 -30.50
C SER A 124 15.25 31.91 -31.39
N GLY A 125 15.31 31.30 -32.58
CA GLY A 125 16.17 31.75 -33.66
C GLY A 125 15.62 33.06 -34.22
N THR A 126 16.46 34.09 -34.20
CA THR A 126 16.27 35.32 -34.95
C THR A 126 17.00 35.14 -36.28
N ASP A 127 16.28 35.27 -37.38
CA ASP A 127 16.78 35.71 -38.69
C ASP A 127 15.70 36.64 -39.29
#